data_AF-A0A8J3IAY0-F1
#
_entry.id   AF-A0A8J3IAY0-F1
#
_cell.length_a   1.000
_cell.length_b   1.000
_cell.length_c   1.000
_cell.angle_alpha   90.00
_cell.angle_beta   90.00
_cell.angle_gamma   90.00
#
_symmetry.space_group_name_H-M   'P 1'
#
loop_
_entity.id
_entity.type
_entity.pdbx_description
1 polymer ?
#
loop_
_entity_poly.entity_id
_entity_poly.type
_entity_poly.pdbx_seq_one_letter_code
_entity_poly.pdbx_strand_id
1 'polypeptide(L)'
;MDILYLVDRLENLIAGSRKMPLMNQIIIKESDIFNIIEQMRTSIPDEIKQARRIIQEKERILAQAQADASNLLARAREETERVMQREGLLRAAEERSQELVHRAENQTQNMIQLAEQQAEQLKNDADAYVTETLRNLREHLVSVETDVSRTILSIERGLDSLEEQQRTQEEEEEPEEEIYEKAPPMQPLPRRASLAADTMGGPNYQ
;
A
#
# COMPACT_ATOMS: atom_id res chain seq x y z
N MET A 1 -4.26 -89.52 15.02
CA MET A 1 -3.60 -90.43 14.06
C MET A 1 -4.06 -89.98 12.70
N ASP A 2 -3.19 -89.97 11.70
CA ASP A 2 -3.62 -89.60 10.34
C ASP A 2 -4.61 -90.66 9.81
N ILE A 3 -5.66 -90.20 9.13
CA ILE A 3 -6.62 -91.07 8.43
C ILE A 3 -5.87 -91.97 7.44
N LEU A 4 -4.87 -91.42 6.75
CA LEU A 4 -4.04 -92.17 5.80
C LEU A 4 -3.31 -93.32 6.49
N TYR A 5 -2.75 -93.07 7.67
CA TYR A 5 -2.09 -94.12 8.46
C TYR A 5 -3.05 -95.23 8.90
N LEU A 6 -4.30 -94.90 9.25
CA LEU A 6 -5.32 -95.90 9.58
C LEU A 6 -5.75 -96.72 8.37
N VAL A 7 -5.85 -96.08 7.20
CA VAL A 7 -6.15 -96.74 5.91
C VAL A 7 -5.02 -97.68 5.53
N ASP A 8 -3.77 -97.21 5.58
CA ASP A 8 -2.58 -98.02 5.31
C ASP A 8 -2.51 -99.22 6.27
N ARG A 9 -2.84 -99.02 7.55
CA ARG A 9 -2.88 -100.10 8.54
C ARG A 9 -3.97 -101.12 8.26
N LEU A 10 -5.15 -100.67 7.80
CA LEU A 10 -6.23 -101.55 7.37
C LEU A 10 -5.85 -102.34 6.12
N GLU A 11 -5.23 -101.69 5.14
CA GLU A 11 -4.74 -102.31 3.91
C GLU A 11 -3.69 -103.38 4.23
N ASN A 12 -2.72 -103.07 5.09
CA ASN A 12 -1.72 -104.03 5.55
C ASN A 12 -2.33 -105.21 6.33
N LEU A 13 -3.36 -104.97 7.15
CA LEU A 13 -4.09 -106.03 7.86
C LEU A 13 -4.81 -106.96 6.87
N ILE A 14 -5.39 -106.42 5.81
CA ILE A 14 -6.06 -107.19 4.75
C ILE A 14 -5.03 -107.90 3.86
N ALA A 15 -3.88 -107.29 3.55
CA ALA A 15 -2.85 -107.90 2.71
C ALA A 15 -2.12 -109.06 3.43
N GLY A 16 -1.86 -108.93 4.74
CA GLY A 16 -1.18 -109.94 5.57
C GLY A 16 -2.08 -111.07 6.08
N SER A 17 -3.35 -111.08 5.68
CA SER A 17 -4.36 -112.03 6.16
C SER A 17 -4.28 -113.41 5.49
N ARG A 18 -4.78 -114.44 6.18
CA ARG A 18 -4.75 -115.82 5.66
C ARG A 18 -5.92 -116.03 4.69
N LYS A 19 -5.62 -116.26 3.41
CA LYS A 19 -6.62 -116.60 2.38
C LYS A 19 -7.03 -118.06 2.50
N MET A 20 -8.34 -118.33 2.40
CA MET A 20 -8.87 -119.70 2.35
C MET A 20 -8.75 -120.24 0.91
N PRO A 21 -8.13 -121.42 0.68
CA PRO A 21 -8.17 -122.04 -0.65
C PRO A 21 -9.61 -122.46 -0.99
N LEU A 22 -10.00 -122.32 -2.27
CA LEU A 22 -11.34 -122.61 -2.82
C LEU A 22 -12.49 -121.65 -2.44
N MET A 23 -12.34 -120.81 -1.43
CA MET A 23 -13.29 -119.74 -1.09
C MET A 23 -12.61 -118.38 -1.27
N ASN A 24 -13.25 -117.42 -1.94
CA ASN A 24 -12.73 -116.04 -2.07
C ASN A 24 -12.91 -115.27 -0.74
N GLN A 25 -12.46 -115.84 0.37
CA GLN A 25 -12.64 -115.37 1.73
C GLN A 25 -11.28 -115.26 2.44
N ILE A 26 -11.26 -114.35 3.40
CA ILE A 26 -10.07 -113.95 4.14
C ILE A 26 -10.34 -114.12 5.63
N ILE A 27 -9.40 -114.71 6.36
CA ILE A 27 -9.46 -114.86 7.82
C ILE A 27 -8.68 -113.71 8.47
N ILE A 28 -9.38 -112.88 9.25
CA ILE A 28 -8.82 -111.75 10.01
C ILE A 28 -9.26 -111.90 11.46
N LYS A 29 -8.41 -111.47 12.41
CA LYS A 29 -8.78 -111.37 13.82
C LYS A 29 -9.75 -110.22 14.01
N GLU A 30 -10.92 -110.53 14.55
CA GLU A 30 -11.99 -109.57 14.83
C GLU A 30 -11.48 -108.38 15.67
N SER A 31 -10.69 -108.63 16.71
CA SER A 31 -10.12 -107.58 17.57
C SER A 31 -9.29 -106.53 16.81
N ASP A 32 -8.52 -106.97 15.79
CA ASP A 32 -7.57 -106.10 15.10
C ASP A 32 -8.28 -105.15 14.14
N ILE A 33 -9.31 -105.65 13.44
CA ILE A 33 -10.14 -104.84 12.55
C ILE A 33 -11.05 -103.89 13.34
N PHE A 34 -11.64 -104.33 14.46
CA PHE A 34 -12.47 -103.47 15.31
C PHE A 34 -11.68 -102.32 15.92
N ASN A 35 -10.43 -102.55 16.36
CA ASN A 35 -9.56 -101.50 16.87
C ASN A 35 -9.27 -100.42 15.81
N ILE A 36 -9.03 -100.81 14.55
CA ILE A 36 -8.80 -99.86 13.46
C ILE A 36 -10.08 -99.07 13.15
N ILE A 37 -11.23 -99.74 13.10
CA ILE A 37 -12.53 -99.10 12.87
C ILE A 37 -12.88 -98.11 13.99
N GLU A 38 -12.61 -98.44 15.26
CA GLU A 38 -12.87 -97.56 16.39
C GLU A 38 -11.97 -96.32 16.36
N GLN A 39 -10.69 -96.50 16.00
CA GLN A 39 -9.76 -95.39 15.78
C GLN A 39 -10.21 -94.51 14.61
N MET A 40 -10.64 -95.09 13.49
CA MET A 40 -11.20 -94.35 12.34
C MET A 40 -12.46 -93.57 12.73
N ARG A 41 -13.36 -94.19 13.52
CA ARG A 41 -14.61 -93.58 13.99
C ARG A 41 -14.36 -92.36 14.88
N THR A 42 -13.22 -92.31 15.56
CA THR A 42 -12.85 -91.21 16.45
C THR A 42 -12.06 -90.14 15.72
N SER A 43 -11.04 -90.53 14.97
CA SER A 43 -10.15 -89.60 14.25
C SER A 43 -10.88 -88.90 13.10
N ILE A 44 -11.47 -89.64 12.15
CA ILE A 44 -12.01 -89.06 10.90
C ILE A 44 -12.96 -87.88 11.15
N PRO A 45 -13.94 -87.96 12.07
CA PRO A 45 -14.83 -86.82 12.34
C PRO A 45 -14.10 -85.59 12.88
N ASP A 46 -13.04 -85.78 13.68
CA ASP A 46 -12.27 -84.70 14.26
C ASP A 46 -11.36 -84.03 13.24
N GLU A 47 -10.72 -84.80 12.34
CA GLU A 47 -9.98 -84.22 11.22
C GLU A 47 -10.90 -83.46 10.25
N ILE A 48 -12.10 -83.97 9.95
CA ILE A 48 -13.09 -83.25 9.13
C ILE A 48 -13.54 -81.95 9.81
N LYS A 49 -13.77 -81.95 11.13
CA LYS A 49 -14.12 -80.72 11.89
C LYS A 49 -12.97 -79.72 11.83
N GLN A 50 -11.73 -80.16 11.98
CA GLN A 50 -10.55 -79.28 11.89
C GLN A 50 -10.42 -78.68 10.49
N ALA A 51 -10.54 -79.50 9.44
CA ALA A 51 -10.51 -79.01 8.05
C ALA A 51 -11.61 -77.97 7.80
N ARG A 52 -12.83 -78.22 8.29
CA ARG A 52 -13.95 -77.26 8.17
C ARG A 52 -13.66 -75.95 8.90
N ARG A 53 -13.06 -75.99 10.10
CA ARG A 53 -12.64 -74.78 10.83
C ARG A 53 -11.59 -73.99 10.06
N ILE A 54 -10.61 -74.67 9.47
CA ILE A 54 -9.56 -74.02 8.66
C ILE A 54 -10.17 -73.33 7.45
N ILE A 55 -11.13 -73.97 6.77
CA ILE A 55 -11.83 -73.36 5.62
C ILE A 55 -12.61 -72.13 6.07
N GLN A 56 -13.38 -72.23 7.16
CA GLN A 56 -14.14 -71.09 7.69
C GLN A 56 -13.22 -69.93 8.08
N GLU A 57 -12.09 -70.22 8.72
CA GLU A 57 -11.13 -69.19 9.11
C GLU A 57 -10.45 -68.55 7.90
N LYS A 58 -10.11 -69.35 6.87
CA LYS A 58 -9.59 -68.84 5.60
C LYS A 58 -10.61 -67.92 4.92
N GLU A 59 -11.88 -68.32 4.85
CA GLU A 59 -12.95 -67.48 4.29
C GLU A 59 -13.11 -66.18 5.07
N ARG A 60 -13.07 -66.24 6.41
CA ARG A 60 -13.10 -65.06 7.28
C ARG A 60 -11.93 -64.12 7.00
N ILE A 61 -10.71 -64.64 6.91
CA ILE A 61 -9.51 -63.85 6.61
C ILE A 61 -9.61 -63.22 5.22
N LEU A 62 -10.08 -63.97 4.22
CA LEU A 62 -10.25 -63.45 2.86
C LEU A 62 -11.30 -62.33 2.81
N ALA A 63 -12.43 -62.51 3.48
CA ALA A 63 -13.48 -61.50 3.57
C ALA A 63 -12.97 -60.24 4.27
N GLN A 64 -12.23 -60.39 5.37
CA GLN A 64 -11.62 -59.27 6.09
C GLN A 64 -10.60 -58.54 5.21
N ALA A 65 -9.72 -59.26 4.53
CA ALA A 65 -8.72 -58.68 3.64
C ALA A 65 -9.36 -57.92 2.47
N GLN A 66 -10.46 -58.45 1.91
CA GLN A 66 -11.22 -57.76 0.86
C GLN A 66 -11.89 -56.50 1.38
N ALA A 67 -12.49 -56.55 2.58
CA ALA A 67 -13.08 -55.38 3.21
C ALA A 67 -12.01 -54.30 3.48
N ASP A 68 -10.85 -54.68 4.03
CA ASP A 68 -9.76 -53.77 4.31
C ASP A 68 -9.17 -53.16 3.04
N ALA A 69 -8.99 -53.96 1.98
CA ALA A 69 -8.55 -53.47 0.68
C ALA A 69 -9.56 -52.47 0.08
N SER A 70 -10.87 -52.74 0.19
CA SER A 70 -11.91 -51.84 -0.29
C SER A 70 -11.93 -50.52 0.50
N ASN A 71 -11.76 -50.59 1.82
CA ASN A 71 -11.68 -49.41 2.69
C ASN A 71 -10.44 -48.58 2.40
N LEU A 72 -9.28 -49.22 2.18
CA LEU A 72 -8.05 -48.55 1.82
C LEU A 72 -8.19 -47.82 0.49
N LEU A 73 -8.78 -48.48 -0.52
CA LEU A 73 -9.02 -47.88 -1.83
C LEU A 73 -9.97 -46.67 -1.75
N ALA A 74 -11.03 -46.78 -0.95
CA ALA A 74 -11.96 -45.68 -0.72
C ALA A 74 -11.26 -44.47 -0.08
N ARG A 75 -10.45 -44.69 0.97
CA ARG A 75 -9.67 -43.63 1.63
C ARG A 75 -8.65 -42.99 0.70
N ALA A 76 -7.95 -43.80 -0.10
CA ALA A 76 -6.98 -43.30 -1.06
C ALA A 76 -7.63 -42.41 -2.13
N ARG A 77 -8.84 -42.77 -2.59
CA ARG A 77 -9.62 -41.95 -3.53
C ARG A 77 -10.05 -40.62 -2.89
N GLU A 78 -10.61 -40.66 -1.69
CA GLU A 78 -11.01 -39.44 -0.96
C GLU A 78 -9.82 -38.50 -0.75
N GLU A 79 -8.66 -39.03 -0.36
CA GLU A 79 -7.45 -38.24 -0.16
C GLU A 79 -6.94 -37.66 -1.48
N THR A 80 -6.97 -38.44 -2.57
CA THR A 80 -6.60 -37.96 -3.90
C THR A 80 -7.50 -36.80 -4.33
N GLU A 81 -8.82 -36.93 -4.16
CA GLU A 81 -9.78 -35.86 -4.47
C GLU A 81 -9.50 -34.60 -3.63
N ARG A 82 -9.22 -34.75 -2.33
CA ARG A 82 -8.82 -33.63 -1.46
C ARG A 82 -7.55 -32.93 -1.94
N VAL A 83 -6.52 -33.69 -2.30
CA VAL A 83 -5.25 -33.14 -2.78
C VAL A 83 -5.47 -32.40 -4.10
N MET A 84 -6.20 -33.00 -5.05
CA MET A 84 -6.51 -32.34 -6.33
C MET A 84 -7.32 -31.05 -6.15
N GLN A 85 -8.30 -31.05 -5.23
CA GLN A 85 -9.04 -29.83 -4.89
C GLN A 85 -8.13 -28.75 -4.29
N ARG A 86 -7.23 -29.14 -3.37
CA ARG A 86 -6.26 -28.21 -2.78
C ARG A 86 -5.29 -27.66 -3.82
N GLU A 87 -4.76 -28.49 -4.71
CA GLU A 87 -3.90 -28.03 -5.81
C GLU A 87 -4.64 -27.11 -6.78
N GLY A 88 -5.90 -27.42 -7.10
CA GLY A 88 -6.74 -26.55 -7.93
C GLY A 88 -6.95 -25.19 -7.27
N LEU A 89 -7.24 -25.17 -5.96
CA LEU A 89 -7.37 -23.94 -5.19
C LEU A 89 -6.06 -23.14 -5.14
N LEU A 90 -4.92 -23.81 -4.96
CA LEU A 90 -3.60 -23.18 -4.95
C LEU A 90 -3.27 -22.54 -6.30
N ARG A 91 -3.48 -23.27 -7.41
CA ARG A 91 -3.28 -22.73 -8.76
C ARG A 91 -4.17 -21.52 -9.03
N ALA A 92 -5.45 -21.59 -8.66
CA ALA A 92 -6.37 -20.47 -8.80
C ALA A 92 -5.94 -19.26 -7.94
N ALA A 93 -5.42 -19.50 -6.73
CA ALA A 93 -4.90 -18.45 -5.87
C ALA A 93 -3.62 -17.80 -6.44
N GLU A 94 -2.72 -18.60 -7.02
CA GLU A 94 -1.51 -18.11 -7.72
C GLU A 94 -1.87 -17.26 -8.93
N GLU A 95 -2.76 -17.74 -9.81
CA GLU A 95 -3.26 -16.98 -10.96
C GLU A 95 -3.89 -15.66 -10.53
N ARG A 96 -4.73 -15.69 -9.49
CA ARG A 96 -5.37 -14.48 -8.95
C ARG A 96 -4.35 -13.52 -8.34
N SER A 97 -3.32 -14.04 -7.69
CA SER A 97 -2.23 -13.24 -7.12
C SER A 97 -1.44 -12.54 -8.23
N GLN A 98 -1.07 -13.26 -9.29
CA GLN A 98 -0.38 -12.70 -10.44
C GLN A 98 -1.21 -11.62 -11.14
N GLU A 99 -2.51 -11.86 -11.32
CA GLU A 99 -3.43 -10.85 -11.88
C GLU A 99 -3.48 -9.59 -11.01
N LEU A 100 -3.52 -9.74 -9.68
CA LEU A 100 -3.53 -8.62 -8.74
C LEU A 100 -2.22 -7.82 -8.80
N VAL A 101 -1.08 -8.50 -8.85
CA VAL A 101 0.23 -7.86 -8.99
C VAL A 101 0.30 -7.07 -10.29
N HIS A 102 -0.05 -7.67 -11.42
CA HIS A 102 -0.06 -6.96 -12.70
C HIS A 102 -1.03 -5.78 -12.73
N ARG A 103 -2.21 -5.92 -12.12
CA ARG A 103 -3.15 -4.79 -11.99
C ARG A 103 -2.54 -3.67 -11.15
N ALA A 104 -1.91 -3.99 -10.02
CA ALA A 104 -1.28 -3.02 -9.15
C ALA A 104 -0.09 -2.32 -9.83
N GLU A 105 0.73 -3.06 -10.58
CA GLU A 105 1.83 -2.51 -11.38
C GLU A 105 1.32 -1.52 -12.42
N ASN A 106 0.32 -1.91 -13.21
CA ASN A 106 -0.30 -1.04 -14.22
C ASN A 106 -0.93 0.21 -13.58
N GLN A 107 -1.64 0.06 -12.46
CA GLN A 107 -2.22 1.19 -11.73
C GLN A 107 -1.13 2.13 -11.21
N THR A 108 -0.04 1.59 -10.69
CA THR A 108 1.09 2.38 -10.18
C THR A 108 1.77 3.15 -11.30
N GLN A 109 2.01 2.52 -12.46
CA GLN A 109 2.56 3.19 -13.64
C GLN A 109 1.66 4.33 -14.12
N ASN A 110 0.35 4.09 -14.22
CA ASN A 110 -0.60 5.14 -14.60
C ASN A 110 -0.63 6.29 -13.58
N MET A 111 -0.54 5.98 -12.29
CA MET A 111 -0.51 7.00 -11.24
C MET A 111 0.77 7.85 -11.30
N ILE A 112 1.92 7.22 -11.55
CA ILE A 112 3.20 7.94 -11.73
C ILE A 112 3.11 8.86 -12.94
N GLN A 113 2.65 8.37 -14.09
CA GLN A 113 2.51 9.18 -15.30
C GLN A 113 1.56 10.37 -15.07
N LEU A 114 0.43 10.15 -14.40
CA LEU A 114 -0.51 11.22 -14.08
C LEU A 114 0.13 12.26 -13.13
N ALA A 115 0.86 11.80 -12.11
CA ALA A 115 1.55 12.69 -11.18
C ALA A 115 2.64 13.52 -11.87
N GLU A 116 3.40 12.92 -12.79
CA GLU A 116 4.40 13.63 -13.60
C GLU A 116 3.75 14.70 -14.48
N GLN A 117 2.66 14.35 -15.17
CA GLN A 117 1.91 15.31 -15.99
C GLN A 117 1.35 16.47 -15.16
N GLN A 118 0.79 16.18 -13.98
CA GLN A 118 0.27 17.21 -13.07
C GLN A 118 1.39 18.10 -12.54
N ALA A 119 2.54 17.53 -12.19
CA ALA A 119 3.69 18.30 -11.72
C ALA A 119 4.22 19.23 -12.81
N GLU A 120 4.31 18.75 -14.05
CA GLU A 120 4.74 19.57 -15.19
C GLU A 120 3.73 20.67 -15.50
N GLN A 121 2.43 20.37 -15.49
CA GLN A 121 1.39 21.38 -15.67
C GLN A 121 1.45 22.45 -14.58
N LEU A 122 1.54 22.05 -13.31
CA LEU A 122 1.64 22.97 -12.18
C LEU A 122 2.87 23.89 -12.30
N LYS A 123 4.01 23.33 -12.72
CA LYS A 123 5.23 24.10 -12.95
C LYS A 123 5.01 25.15 -14.05
N ASN A 124 4.44 24.74 -15.18
CA ASN A 124 4.17 25.65 -16.29
C ASN A 124 3.19 26.76 -15.90
N ASP A 125 2.14 26.42 -15.14
CA ASP A 125 1.17 27.39 -14.63
C ASP A 125 1.82 28.39 -13.65
N ALA A 126 2.71 27.91 -12.78
CA ALA A 126 3.48 28.76 -11.87
C ALA A 126 4.44 29.69 -12.62
N ASP A 127 5.17 29.18 -13.62
CA ASP A 127 6.08 29.97 -14.46
C ASP A 127 5.31 31.05 -15.24
N ALA A 128 4.14 30.71 -15.79
CA ALA A 128 3.26 31.65 -16.47
C ALA A 128 2.74 32.73 -15.51
N TYR A 129 2.30 32.34 -14.31
CA TYR A 129 1.83 33.27 -13.29
C TYR A 129 2.93 34.25 -12.85
N VAL A 130 4.14 33.75 -12.59
CA VAL A 130 5.29 34.59 -12.22
C VAL A 130 5.65 35.55 -13.35
N THR A 131 5.67 35.06 -14.59
CA THR A 131 5.97 35.89 -15.77
C THR A 131 4.96 37.02 -15.91
N GLU A 132 3.66 36.73 -15.79
CA GLU A 132 2.61 37.73 -15.88
C GLU A 132 2.67 38.74 -14.72
N THR A 133 2.90 38.26 -13.50
CA THR A 133 3.05 39.13 -12.32
C THR A 133 4.23 40.08 -12.46
N LEU A 134 5.39 39.58 -12.93
CA LEU A 134 6.57 40.40 -13.18
C LEU A 134 6.37 41.37 -14.35
N ARG A 135 5.61 40.98 -15.37
CA ARG A 135 5.22 41.85 -16.50
C ARG A 135 4.38 43.02 -16.00
N ASN A 136 3.34 42.75 -15.23
CA ASN A 136 2.46 43.77 -14.65
C ASN A 136 3.20 44.69 -13.68
N LEU A 137 4.09 44.13 -12.84
CA LEU A 137 4.95 44.94 -11.96
C LEU A 137 5.85 45.88 -12.77
N ARG A 138 6.47 45.40 -13.85
CA ARG A 138 7.30 46.22 -14.73
C ARG A 138 6.49 47.36 -15.36
N GLU A 139 5.29 47.07 -15.87
CA GLU A 139 4.41 48.09 -16.45
C GLU A 139 4.02 49.16 -15.41
N HIS A 140 3.72 48.75 -14.17
CA HIS A 140 3.47 49.71 -13.09
C HIS A 140 4.68 50.56 -12.73
N LEU A 141 5.88 49.98 -12.66
CA LEU A 141 7.09 50.75 -12.39
C LEU A 141 7.39 51.79 -13.47
N VAL A 142 7.21 51.44 -14.75
CA VAL A 142 7.37 52.38 -15.88
C VAL A 142 6.35 53.51 -15.80
N SER A 143 5.10 53.21 -15.42
CA SER A 143 4.08 54.24 -15.20
C SER A 143 4.48 55.20 -14.08
N VAL A 144 4.92 54.67 -12.94
CA VAL A 144 5.36 55.47 -11.79
C VAL A 144 6.57 56.34 -12.15
N GLU A 145 7.55 55.78 -12.86
CA GLU A 145 8.69 56.55 -13.36
C GLU A 145 8.24 57.74 -14.22
N THR A 146 7.34 57.47 -15.18
CA THR A 146 6.81 58.51 -16.07
C THR A 146 6.07 59.60 -15.29
N ASP A 147 5.27 59.21 -14.29
CA ASP A 147 4.54 60.16 -13.44
C ASP A 147 5.47 61.01 -12.57
N VAL A 148 6.54 60.42 -12.03
CA VAL A 148 7.59 61.15 -11.30
C VAL A 148 8.29 62.14 -12.23
N SER A 149 8.70 61.73 -13.44
CA SER A 149 9.32 62.65 -14.41
C SER A 149 8.41 63.81 -14.79
N ARG A 150 7.11 63.56 -15.00
CA ARG A 150 6.13 64.64 -15.25
C ARG A 150 6.00 65.59 -14.06
N THR A 151 6.00 65.05 -12.84
CA THR A 151 5.89 65.85 -11.61
C THR A 151 7.12 66.74 -11.44
N ILE A 152 8.33 66.21 -11.63
CA ILE A 152 9.58 66.99 -11.60
C ILE A 152 9.52 68.13 -12.61
N LEU A 153 9.18 67.85 -13.87
CA LEU A 153 9.05 68.89 -14.91
C LEU A 153 8.00 69.96 -14.56
N SER A 154 6.91 69.59 -13.87
CA SER A 154 5.91 70.55 -13.44
C SER A 154 6.38 71.43 -12.28
N ILE A 155 7.19 70.87 -11.37
CA ILE A 155 7.82 71.61 -10.28
C ILE A 155 8.85 72.59 -10.84
N GLU A 156 9.70 72.15 -11.77
CA GLU A 156 10.69 73.00 -12.44
C GLU A 156 10.01 74.18 -13.14
N ARG A 157 8.99 73.93 -13.97
CA ARG A 157 8.23 75.02 -14.62
C ARG A 157 7.52 75.93 -13.61
N GLY A 158 7.01 75.36 -12.52
CA GLY A 158 6.41 76.12 -11.43
C GLY A 158 7.41 77.06 -10.77
N LEU A 159 8.62 76.57 -10.47
CA LEU A 159 9.72 77.36 -9.93
C LEU A 159 10.14 78.47 -10.89
N ASP A 160 10.35 78.16 -12.17
CA ASP A 160 10.68 79.15 -13.20
C ASP A 160 9.64 80.28 -13.26
N SER A 161 8.35 79.93 -13.19
CA SER A 161 7.26 80.93 -13.21
C SER A 161 7.22 81.81 -11.95
N LEU A 162 7.63 81.27 -10.80
CA LEU A 162 7.72 82.03 -9.56
C LEU A 162 8.93 82.97 -9.56
N GLU A 163 10.06 82.54 -10.13
CA GLU A 163 11.23 83.40 -10.35
C GLU A 163 10.90 84.56 -11.31
N GLU A 164 10.16 84.29 -12.39
CA GLU A 164 9.65 85.34 -13.29
C GLU A 164 8.72 86.31 -12.55
N GLN A 165 7.80 85.82 -11.72
CA GLN A 165 6.91 86.68 -10.92
C GLN A 165 7.65 87.54 -9.90
N GLN A 166 8.68 87.00 -9.24
CA GLN A 166 9.52 87.76 -8.31
C GLN A 166 10.33 88.85 -9.03
N ARG A 167 10.91 88.54 -10.20
CA ARG A 167 11.57 89.56 -11.03
C ARG A 167 10.63 90.68 -11.45
N THR A 168 9.39 90.34 -11.81
CA THR A 168 8.40 91.33 -12.23
C THR A 168 7.94 92.20 -11.06
N GLN A 169 7.86 91.64 -9.84
CA GLN A 169 7.55 92.40 -8.61
C GLN A 169 8.70 93.31 -8.17
N GLU A 170 9.96 92.86 -8.30
CA GLU A 170 11.14 93.68 -8.00
C GLU A 170 11.34 94.84 -8.99
N GLU A 171 10.86 94.72 -10.24
CA GLU A 171 10.84 95.82 -11.22
C GLU A 171 9.67 96.81 -11.00
N GLU A 172 8.63 96.45 -10.24
CA GLU A 172 7.51 97.33 -9.88
C GLU A 172 7.73 98.11 -8.56
N GLU A 173 8.67 97.70 -7.70
CA GLU A 173 9.10 98.44 -6.50
C GLU A 173 10.30 99.38 -6.78
N GLU A 174 10.15 100.38 -7.67
CA GLU A 174 11.02 101.57 -7.64
C GLU A 174 10.65 102.45 -6.43
N PRO A 175 11.61 103.06 -5.70
CA PRO A 175 11.30 103.85 -4.52
C PRO A 175 10.56 105.14 -4.91
N GLU A 176 9.39 105.36 -4.32
CA GLU A 176 8.66 106.64 -4.43
C GLU A 176 9.54 107.79 -3.90
N GLU A 177 9.90 108.75 -4.77
CA GLU A 177 10.58 109.98 -4.36
C GLU A 177 9.70 110.81 -3.39
N GLU A 178 10.23 111.11 -2.21
CA GLU A 178 9.67 112.05 -1.23
C GLU A 178 9.47 113.45 -1.85
N ILE A 179 8.21 113.85 -2.08
CA ILE A 179 7.87 115.20 -2.53
C ILE A 179 7.82 116.14 -1.31
N TYR A 180 8.85 116.97 -1.14
CA TYR A 180 8.84 118.08 -0.18
C TYR A 180 7.85 119.17 -0.60
N GLU A 181 6.75 119.32 0.15
CA GLU A 181 5.82 120.43 -0.03
C GLU A 181 6.30 121.69 0.73
N LYS A 182 6.50 122.78 -0.01
CA LYS A 182 7.11 124.03 0.44
C LYS A 182 6.13 124.83 1.32
N ALA A 183 6.45 124.98 2.60
CA ALA A 183 5.67 125.77 3.56
C ALA A 183 5.57 127.27 3.19
N PRO A 184 4.40 127.93 3.40
CA PRO A 184 4.19 129.35 3.10
C PRO A 184 4.91 130.30 4.09
N PRO A 185 5.12 131.59 3.75
CA PRO A 185 6.05 132.47 4.45
C PRO A 185 5.56 132.93 5.85
N MET A 186 6.53 133.08 6.76
CA MET A 186 6.37 133.37 8.19
C MET A 186 5.78 134.74 8.54
N GLN A 187 5.04 134.80 9.66
CA GLN A 187 4.80 136.03 10.45
C GLN A 187 5.73 136.07 11.69
N PRO A 188 6.19 137.24 12.15
CA PRO A 188 7.19 137.30 13.23
C PRO A 188 6.59 137.55 14.63
N LEU A 189 7.43 137.22 15.64
CA LEU A 189 7.56 137.75 17.01
C LEU A 189 7.06 136.84 18.17
N PRO A 190 7.57 137.00 19.42
CA PRO A 190 8.68 137.83 19.92
C PRO A 190 9.80 137.03 20.64
N ARG A 191 10.96 137.67 20.84
CA ARG A 191 12.02 137.18 21.72
C ARG A 191 11.55 137.15 23.17
N ARG A 192 11.79 136.04 23.88
CA ARG A 192 12.22 136.10 25.28
C ARG A 192 13.37 135.12 25.53
N ALA A 193 14.43 135.71 26.07
CA ALA A 193 15.45 135.12 26.94
C ALA A 193 14.85 134.02 27.84
N SER A 194 15.53 132.98 28.30
CA SER A 194 16.95 132.77 28.59
C SER A 194 17.02 131.45 29.38
N LEU A 195 18.24 130.98 29.58
CA LEU A 195 18.65 129.98 30.57
C LEU A 195 18.18 128.56 30.27
N ALA A 196 18.92 127.51 30.57
CA ALA A 196 20.31 127.27 30.96
C ALA A 196 20.31 125.78 31.26
N ALA A 197 21.51 125.19 31.22
CA ALA A 197 21.86 124.01 32.01
C ALA A 197 21.21 122.69 31.58
N ASP A 198 21.84 121.54 31.75
CA ASP A 198 23.23 121.12 31.97
C ASP A 198 23.13 119.58 32.04
N THR A 199 24.27 118.91 31.93
CA THR A 199 24.50 117.50 32.28
C THR A 199 23.83 116.44 31.38
N MET A 200 24.55 115.85 30.42
CA MET A 200 25.52 114.75 30.58
C MET A 200 25.01 113.54 31.36
N GLY A 201 25.06 112.39 30.68
CA GLY A 201 25.68 111.21 31.27
C GLY A 201 24.88 109.92 31.21
N GLY A 202 25.41 108.96 30.44
CA GLY A 202 25.44 107.56 30.90
C GLY A 202 24.88 106.52 29.92
N PRO A 203 25.45 105.31 29.91
CA PRO A 203 25.94 104.74 28.67
C PRO A 203 25.41 103.34 28.32
N ASN A 204 25.72 102.97 27.07
CA ASN A 204 25.84 101.63 26.50
C ASN A 204 26.10 100.49 27.50
N TYR A 205 25.42 99.37 27.25
CA TYR A 205 25.98 98.03 27.43
C TYR A 205 25.81 97.24 26.14
N GLN A 206 26.87 96.50 25.80
CA GLN A 206 26.95 95.49 24.75
C GLN A 206 25.95 94.36 24.97
#